data_AF-A0A0K8T263-F1
#
_entry.id   AF-A0A0K8T263-F1
#
_cell.length_a   1.000
_cell.length_b   1.000
_cell.length_c   1.000
_cell.angle_alpha   90.00
_cell.angle_beta   90.00
_cell.angle_gamma   90.00
#
_symmetry.space_group_name_H-M   'P 1'
#
loop_
_entity.id
_entity.type
_entity.pdbx_description
1 polymer ?
#
loop_
_entity_poly.entity_id
_entity_poly.type
_entity_poly.pdbx_seq_one_letter_code
_entity_poly.pdbx_strand_id
1 'polypeptide(L)'
;MDFAWIAAAVHLVVCPFTSHEEHFNMQAMHDILYHGSNLTQFDHIEFPGVILPQTFIGAIFISVLASPLNYIIENCGLPGITKYSAQLIVRASLGACVIGCLKLFQIAVKERFGKQVADWFMFMSCTQFHFMFYSTRAIPNIMVMPLVLLSFRYWLLEKYDTFMWIASASVIIFKFELIILFGLILMHEVFN
;
A
#
# COMPACT_ATOMS: atom_id res chain seq x y z
N MET A 1 6.35 -9.54 -17.26
CA MET A 1 5.90 -9.75 -15.86
C MET A 1 6.78 -9.02 -14.85
N ASP A 2 8.05 -8.73 -15.17
CA ASP A 2 9.01 -8.05 -14.27
C ASP A 2 9.04 -6.53 -14.42
N PHE A 3 8.44 -6.02 -15.49
CA PHE A 3 8.45 -4.60 -15.82
C PHE A 3 7.79 -3.73 -14.74
N ALA A 4 6.74 -4.22 -14.07
CA ALA A 4 6.09 -3.49 -12.97
C ALA A 4 7.02 -3.28 -11.77
N TRP A 5 7.84 -4.29 -11.43
CA TRP A 5 8.80 -4.20 -10.34
C TRP A 5 9.95 -3.25 -10.69
N ILE A 6 10.44 -3.33 -11.92
CA ILE A 6 11.48 -2.43 -12.43
C ILE A 6 10.96 -1.00 -12.46
N ALA A 7 9.74 -0.77 -12.97
CA ALA A 7 9.12 0.55 -13.02
C ALA A 7 9.01 1.15 -11.61
N ALA A 8 8.51 0.40 -10.63
CA ALA A 8 8.42 0.89 -9.26
C ALA A 8 9.79 1.18 -8.62
N ALA A 9 10.78 0.32 -8.86
CA ALA A 9 12.14 0.54 -8.39
C ALA A 9 12.76 1.82 -8.99
N VAL A 10 12.54 2.07 -10.29
CA VAL A 10 12.99 3.30 -10.95
C VAL A 10 12.33 4.53 -10.32
N HIS A 11 11.01 4.53 -10.12
CA HIS A 11 10.31 5.66 -9.50
C HIS A 11 10.76 5.92 -8.05
N LEU A 12 11.09 4.86 -7.31
CA LEU A 12 11.60 4.94 -5.94
C LEU A 12 12.99 5.60 -5.88
N VAL A 13 13.87 5.32 -6.86
CA VAL A 13 15.22 5.94 -6.93
C VAL A 13 15.16 7.37 -7.45
N VAL A 14 14.30 7.65 -8.44
CA VAL A 14 14.22 8.97 -9.09
C VAL A 14 13.57 10.02 -8.17
N CYS A 15 12.71 9.62 -7.23
CA CYS A 15 11.98 10.53 -6.36
C CYS A 15 12.18 10.22 -4.87
N PRO A 16 13.35 10.57 -4.30
CA PRO A 16 13.64 10.30 -2.89
C PRO A 16 12.87 11.20 -1.92
N PHE A 17 12.43 12.38 -2.35
CA PHE A 17 11.81 13.37 -1.47
C PHE A 17 10.35 13.03 -1.12
N THR A 18 9.96 13.30 0.13
CA THR A 18 8.59 13.12 0.66
C THR A 18 7.71 14.32 0.33
N SER A 19 6.49 14.04 -0.09
CA SER A 19 5.42 15.05 -0.11
C SER A 19 4.94 15.36 1.31
N HIS A 20 4.37 16.53 1.53
CA HIS A 20 3.80 16.91 2.83
C HIS A 20 2.69 15.92 3.27
N GLU A 21 1.89 15.41 2.33
CA GLU A 21 0.83 14.43 2.64
C GLU A 21 1.37 13.07 3.13
N GLU A 22 2.62 12.74 2.79
CA GLU A 22 3.26 11.47 3.18
C GLU A 22 3.91 11.55 4.56
N HIS A 23 4.17 12.76 5.07
CA HIS A 23 5.04 12.94 6.23
C HIS A 23 4.47 12.23 7.47
N PHE A 24 3.14 12.24 7.65
CA PHE A 24 2.48 11.62 8.78
C PHE A 24 2.70 10.10 8.80
N ASN A 25 2.39 9.41 7.70
CA ASN A 25 2.57 7.95 7.63
C ASN A 25 4.05 7.56 7.68
N MET A 26 4.92 8.34 7.04
CA MET A 26 6.37 8.08 7.08
C MET A 26 6.95 8.25 8.48
N GLN A 27 6.54 9.29 9.21
CA GLN A 27 6.97 9.50 10.60
C GLN A 27 6.40 8.42 11.51
N ALA A 28 5.13 8.02 11.32
CA ALA A 28 4.51 6.96 12.11
C ALA A 28 5.27 5.64 11.92
N MET A 29 5.66 5.33 10.69
CA MET A 29 6.45 4.13 10.40
C MET A 29 7.84 4.17 11.01
N HIS A 30 8.50 5.34 10.97
CA HIS A 30 9.77 5.59 11.65
C HIS A 30 9.66 5.39 13.16
N ASP A 31 8.66 5.99 13.80
CA ASP A 31 8.45 5.91 15.25
C ASP A 31 8.27 4.46 15.70
N ILE A 32 7.48 3.68 14.95
CA ILE A 32 7.26 2.25 15.21
C ILE A 32 8.55 1.44 15.03
N LEU A 33 9.37 1.75 14.02
CA LEU A 33 10.60 1.01 13.74
C LEU A 33 11.70 1.28 14.78
N TYR A 34 11.86 2.53 15.23
CA TYR A 34 12.95 2.93 16.13
C TYR A 34 12.57 2.96 17.60
N HIS A 35 11.36 3.43 17.95
CA HIS A 35 10.91 3.56 19.33
C HIS A 35 10.07 2.35 19.78
N GLY A 36 9.54 1.54 18.84
CA GLY A 36 8.84 0.30 19.15
C GLY A 36 7.63 0.51 20.05
N SER A 37 7.68 -0.04 21.27
CA SER A 37 6.62 0.08 22.29
C SER A 37 6.76 1.31 23.20
N ASN A 38 7.79 2.14 23.00
CA ASN A 38 8.01 3.33 23.81
C ASN A 38 7.15 4.50 23.34
N LEU A 39 5.84 4.41 23.63
CA LEU A 39 4.82 5.35 23.18
C LEU A 39 5.11 6.79 23.61
N THR A 40 5.85 7.01 24.70
CA THR A 40 6.14 8.37 25.19
C THR A 40 7.10 9.17 24.30
N GLN A 41 7.78 8.53 23.35
CA GLN A 41 8.71 9.20 22.41
C GLN A 41 8.11 9.37 21.01
N PHE A 42 6.81 9.15 20.84
CA PHE A 42 6.17 9.28 19.54
C PHE A 42 5.90 10.77 19.28
N ASP A 43 6.45 11.29 18.18
CA ASP A 43 6.23 12.69 17.76
C ASP A 43 4.72 12.99 17.54
N HIS A 44 3.94 11.94 17.29
CA HIS A 44 2.48 11.98 17.15
C HIS A 44 1.73 12.37 18.43
N ILE A 45 2.38 12.30 19.60
CA ILE A 45 1.82 12.77 20.88
C ILE A 45 2.08 14.26 21.06
N GLU A 46 3.25 14.74 20.63
CA GLU A 46 3.65 16.15 20.77
C GLU A 46 3.05 17.03 19.67
N PHE A 47 2.90 16.49 18.46
CA PHE A 47 2.29 17.14 17.31
C PHE A 47 1.07 16.34 16.81
N PRO A 48 -0.08 16.41 17.49
CA PRO A 48 -1.33 15.91 16.95
C PRO A 48 -1.66 16.76 15.72
N GLY A 49 -1.35 16.27 14.53
CA GLY A 49 -1.62 16.98 13.29
C GLY A 49 -3.08 17.43 13.20
N VAL A 50 -3.32 18.60 12.59
CA VAL A 50 -4.65 19.22 12.40
C VAL A 50 -5.56 18.42 11.44
N ILE A 51 -5.05 17.35 10.85
CA ILE A 51 -5.68 16.67 9.71
C ILE A 51 -5.96 15.24 10.15
N LEU A 52 -7.26 14.91 10.30
CA LEU A 52 -7.90 13.65 10.70
C LEU A 52 -6.96 12.53 11.21
N PRO A 53 -7.19 11.93 12.39
CA PRO A 53 -6.39 10.80 12.86
C PRO A 53 -6.41 9.67 11.83
N GLN A 54 -5.37 9.62 10.98
CA GLN A 54 -5.20 8.58 10.00
C GLN A 54 -4.94 7.30 10.80
N THR A 55 -5.63 6.22 10.46
CA THR A 55 -5.45 4.96 11.18
C THR A 55 -4.00 4.47 11.08
N PHE A 56 -3.34 4.36 12.22
CA PHE A 56 -1.97 3.82 12.34
C PHE A 56 -1.86 2.35 11.91
N ILE A 57 -2.98 1.65 11.73
CA ILE A 57 -3.01 0.22 11.35
C ILE A 57 -2.20 -0.06 10.08
N GLY A 58 -2.33 0.81 9.06
CA GLY A 58 -1.55 0.67 7.83
C GLY A 58 -0.05 0.86 8.07
N ALA A 59 0.33 1.88 8.85
CA ALA A 59 1.73 2.15 9.20
C ALA A 59 2.34 0.99 9.99
N ILE A 60 1.62 0.44 10.98
CA ILE A 60 2.04 -0.73 11.75
C ILE A 60 2.29 -1.93 10.83
N PHE A 61 1.37 -2.22 9.91
CA PHE A 61 1.53 -3.35 9.00
C PHE A 61 2.79 -3.23 8.14
N ILE A 62 3.03 -2.06 7.54
CA ILE A 62 4.23 -1.83 6.72
C ILE A 62 5.50 -1.81 7.56
N SER A 63 5.49 -1.24 8.77
CA SER A 63 6.64 -1.27 9.67
C SER A 63 7.00 -2.68 10.13
N VAL A 64 6.01 -3.53 10.42
CA VAL A 64 6.26 -4.95 10.74
C VAL A 64 6.92 -5.66 9.56
N LEU A 65 6.44 -5.42 8.33
CA LEU A 65 7.04 -5.97 7.11
C LEU A 65 8.47 -5.44 6.85
N ALA A 66 8.74 -4.19 7.19
CA ALA A 66 10.04 -3.54 7.02
C ALA A 66 11.05 -3.90 8.14
N SER A 67 10.56 -4.29 9.32
CA SER A 67 11.40 -4.57 10.50
C SER A 67 12.52 -5.60 10.30
N PRO A 68 12.34 -6.75 9.62
CA PRO A 68 13.44 -7.70 9.42
C PRO A 68 14.54 -7.11 8.53
N LEU A 69 14.17 -6.32 7.52
CA LEU A 69 15.13 -5.69 6.61
C LEU A 69 15.91 -4.57 7.30
N ASN A 70 15.24 -3.77 8.13
CA ASN A 70 15.90 -2.75 8.94
C ASN A 70 16.88 -3.38 9.94
N TYR A 71 16.48 -4.44 10.64
CA TYR A 71 17.35 -5.12 11.60
C TYR A 71 18.63 -5.68 10.95
N ILE A 72 18.53 -6.24 9.74
CA ILE A 72 19.70 -6.73 9.00
C ILE A 72 20.66 -5.58 8.68
N ILE A 73 20.14 -4.42 8.28
CA ILE A 73 20.95 -3.26 7.88
C ILE A 73 21.61 -2.58 9.08
N GLU A 74 20.91 -2.50 10.21
CA GLU A 74 21.46 -1.98 11.46
C GLU A 74 22.61 -2.84 11.98
N ASN A 75 22.47 -4.17 11.93
CA ASN A 75 23.53 -5.10 12.32
C ASN A 75 24.73 -5.10 11.36
N CYS A 76 24.58 -4.56 10.14
CA CYS A 76 25.66 -4.44 9.16
C CYS A 76 26.55 -3.19 9.39
N GLY A 77 26.23 -2.33 10.38
CA GLY A 77 27.17 -1.35 10.92
C GLY A 77 27.26 0.01 10.20
N LEU A 78 26.16 0.52 9.59
CA LEU A 78 26.11 1.85 8.95
C LEU A 78 25.19 2.83 9.70
N PRO A 79 25.58 3.34 10.88
CA PRO A 79 24.70 4.03 11.82
C PRO A 79 24.19 5.42 11.38
N GLY A 80 24.80 6.06 10.37
CA GLY A 80 24.37 7.39 9.85
C GLY A 80 23.52 7.34 8.57
N ILE A 81 23.46 6.18 7.90
CA ILE A 81 22.71 5.95 6.65
C ILE A 81 21.29 5.39 6.95
N THR A 82 21.05 5.03 8.21
CA THR A 82 19.85 4.37 8.73
C THR A 82 18.54 5.09 8.41
N LYS A 83 18.41 6.40 8.63
CA LYS A 83 17.11 7.09 8.45
C LYS A 83 16.66 7.14 6.98
N TYR A 84 17.56 7.51 6.07
CA TYR A 84 17.28 7.55 4.63
C TYR A 84 17.02 6.14 4.08
N SER A 85 17.83 5.15 4.48
CA SER A 85 17.63 3.76 4.10
C SER A 85 16.34 3.18 4.66
N ALA A 86 15.98 3.47 5.92
CA ALA A 86 14.72 3.05 6.52
C ALA A 86 13.52 3.61 5.75
N GLN A 87 13.57 4.90 5.38
CA GLN A 87 12.56 5.50 4.52
C GLN A 87 12.44 4.78 3.17
N LEU A 88 13.57 4.43 2.55
CA LEU A 88 13.59 3.72 1.28
C LEU A 88 13.00 2.30 1.40
N ILE A 89 13.34 1.59 2.48
CA ILE A 89 12.87 0.22 2.75
C ILE A 89 11.37 0.22 3.00
N VAL A 90 10.87 1.13 3.84
CA VAL A 90 9.44 1.27 4.13
C VAL A 90 8.65 1.53 2.84
N ARG A 91 9.14 2.45 1.99
CA ARG A 91 8.54 2.74 0.68
C ARG A 91 8.61 1.55 -0.28
N ALA A 92 9.73 0.83 -0.29
CA ALA A 92 9.90 -0.37 -1.10
C ALA A 92 8.95 -1.48 -0.66
N SER A 93 8.77 -1.68 0.66
CA SER A 93 7.81 -2.62 1.23
C SER A 93 6.37 -2.29 0.82
N LEU A 94 5.97 -1.02 0.90
CA LEU A 94 4.65 -0.57 0.44
C LEU A 94 4.46 -0.82 -1.06
N GLY A 95 5.43 -0.41 -1.89
CA GLY A 95 5.40 -0.66 -3.33
C GLY A 95 5.31 -2.15 -3.65
N ALA A 96 6.03 -2.98 -2.92
CA ALA A 96 5.99 -4.43 -3.06
C ALA A 96 4.59 -5.00 -2.75
N CYS A 97 3.95 -4.53 -1.68
CA CYS A 97 2.57 -4.92 -1.34
C CYS A 97 1.58 -4.54 -2.45
N VAL A 98 1.67 -3.31 -2.97
CA VAL A 98 0.76 -2.81 -4.03
C VAL A 98 0.94 -3.60 -5.32
N ILE A 99 2.18 -3.76 -5.79
CA ILE A 99 2.48 -4.52 -7.03
C ILE A 99 2.14 -6.00 -6.86
N GLY A 100 2.40 -6.57 -5.68
CA GLY A 100 2.00 -7.93 -5.34
C GLY A 100 0.48 -8.12 -5.47
N CYS A 101 -0.31 -7.22 -4.89
CA CYS A 101 -1.77 -7.27 -5.01
C CYS A 101 -2.26 -7.01 -6.44
N LEU A 102 -1.60 -6.12 -7.20
CA LEU A 102 -1.91 -5.90 -8.62
C LEU A 102 -1.67 -7.17 -9.44
N LYS A 103 -0.59 -7.92 -9.16
CA LYS A 103 -0.34 -9.22 -9.80
C LYS A 103 -1.43 -10.24 -9.44
N LEU A 104 -1.84 -10.30 -8.18
CA LEU A 104 -2.94 -11.20 -7.76
C LEU A 104 -4.26 -10.85 -8.47
N PHE A 105 -4.53 -9.56 -8.66
CA PHE A 105 -5.67 -9.09 -9.45
C PHE A 105 -5.54 -9.47 -10.94
N GLN A 106 -4.35 -9.29 -11.54
CA GLN A 106 -4.08 -9.74 -12.91
C GLN A 106 -4.35 -11.24 -13.10
N ILE A 107 -3.99 -12.07 -12.12
CA ILE A 107 -4.25 -13.52 -12.17
C ILE A 107 -5.76 -13.79 -12.24
N ALA A 108 -6.58 -13.10 -11.44
CA ALA A 108 -8.03 -13.22 -11.52
C ALA A 108 -8.59 -12.73 -12.87
N VAL A 109 -8.05 -11.63 -13.42
CA VAL A 109 -8.41 -11.15 -14.77
C VAL A 109 -8.07 -12.20 -15.82
N LYS A 110 -6.92 -12.87 -15.69
CA LYS A 110 -6.49 -13.94 -16.60
C LYS A 110 -7.41 -15.15 -16.54
N GLU A 111 -7.88 -15.51 -15.34
CA GLU A 111 -8.80 -16.62 -15.14
C GLU A 111 -10.19 -16.32 -15.73
N ARG A 112 -10.68 -15.08 -15.60
CA ARG A 112 -12.02 -14.70 -16.08
C ARG A 112 -12.09 -14.32 -17.56
N PHE A 113 -11.12 -13.54 -18.05
CA PHE A 113 -11.13 -12.94 -19.39
C PHE A 113 -10.05 -13.48 -20.33
N GLY A 114 -9.20 -14.39 -19.85
CA GLY A 114 -8.13 -15.01 -20.62
C GLY A 114 -6.80 -14.24 -20.59
N LYS A 115 -5.76 -14.91 -21.14
CA LYS A 115 -4.37 -14.42 -21.06
C LYS A 115 -4.14 -13.10 -21.81
N GLN A 116 -4.73 -12.93 -23.00
CA GLN A 116 -4.50 -11.73 -23.81
C GLN A 116 -4.97 -10.46 -23.09
N VAL A 117 -6.16 -10.50 -22.48
CA VAL A 117 -6.72 -9.35 -21.74
C VAL A 117 -5.86 -9.02 -20.53
N ALA A 118 -5.39 -10.03 -19.80
CA ALA A 118 -4.52 -9.84 -18.64
C ALA A 118 -3.14 -9.24 -19.00
N ASP A 119 -2.58 -9.59 -20.15
CA ASP A 119 -1.32 -9.03 -20.63
C ASP A 119 -1.49 -7.56 -21.04
N TRP A 120 -2.56 -7.24 -21.77
CA TRP A 120 -2.89 -5.84 -22.13
C TRP A 120 -3.21 -4.99 -20.90
N PHE A 121 -3.96 -5.52 -19.94
CA PHE A 121 -4.26 -4.85 -18.67
C PHE A 121 -2.97 -4.45 -17.93
N MET A 122 -2.00 -5.36 -17.82
CA MET A 122 -0.72 -5.05 -17.19
C MET A 122 0.09 -4.05 -17.99
N PHE A 123 0.10 -4.14 -19.31
CA PHE A 123 0.80 -3.18 -20.16
C PHE A 123 0.26 -1.76 -19.93
N MET A 124 -1.07 -1.59 -19.97
CA MET A 124 -1.73 -0.30 -19.71
C MET A 124 -1.49 0.19 -18.28
N SER A 125 -1.51 -0.70 -17.29
CA SER A 125 -1.24 -0.33 -15.90
C SER A 125 0.21 0.12 -15.69
N CYS A 126 1.17 -0.44 -16.44
CA CYS A 126 2.58 -0.04 -16.36
C CYS A 126 2.87 1.28 -17.08
N THR A 127 2.15 1.60 -18.16
CA THR A 127 2.33 2.86 -18.89
C THR A 127 1.68 4.04 -18.18
N GLN A 128 0.68 3.80 -17.32
CA GLN A 128 0.05 4.84 -16.53
C GLN A 128 1.04 5.39 -15.46
N PHE A 129 1.57 6.58 -15.72
CA PHE A 129 2.53 7.24 -14.83
C PHE A 129 2.01 7.35 -13.39
N HIS A 130 0.73 7.68 -13.23
CA HIS A 130 0.13 7.96 -11.93
C HIS A 130 0.18 6.73 -11.00
N PHE A 131 -0.25 5.56 -11.48
CA PHE A 131 -0.32 4.37 -10.64
C PHE A 131 1.08 3.92 -10.18
N MET A 132 2.04 3.83 -11.10
CA MET A 132 3.40 3.39 -10.78
C MET A 132 4.15 4.40 -9.91
N PHE A 133 4.00 5.70 -10.18
CA PHE A 133 4.61 6.76 -9.37
C PHE A 133 4.09 6.79 -7.93
N TYR A 134 2.78 6.61 -7.73
CA TYR A 134 2.18 6.65 -6.40
C TYR A 134 2.32 5.33 -5.64
N SER A 135 2.53 4.19 -6.33
CA SER A 135 2.62 2.86 -5.69
C SER A 135 3.63 2.76 -4.55
N THR A 136 4.72 3.54 -4.60
CA THR A 136 5.81 3.52 -3.61
C THR A 136 5.69 4.63 -2.55
N ARG A 137 4.69 5.51 -2.66
CA ARG A 137 4.50 6.68 -1.78
C ARG A 137 3.48 6.35 -0.68
N ALA A 138 3.84 6.65 0.57
CA ALA A 138 3.02 6.39 1.75
C ALA A 138 1.87 7.41 1.93
N ILE A 139 1.10 7.61 0.87
CA ILE A 139 -0.12 8.43 0.89
C ILE A 139 -1.27 7.54 1.40
N PRO A 140 -2.22 8.08 2.19
CA PRO A 140 -3.34 7.30 2.72
C PRO A 140 -4.11 6.50 1.65
N ASN A 141 -4.25 7.04 0.44
CA ASN A 141 -4.88 6.37 -0.69
C ASN A 141 -4.16 5.10 -1.13
N ILE A 142 -2.82 5.11 -1.07
CA ILE A 142 -2.00 3.99 -1.49
C ILE A 142 -1.92 2.94 -0.39
N MET A 143 -2.01 3.36 0.87
CA MET A 143 -2.09 2.43 2.01
C MET A 143 -3.31 1.50 1.93
N VAL A 144 -4.44 1.98 1.41
CA VAL A 144 -5.66 1.15 1.23
C VAL A 144 -5.65 0.37 -0.10
N MET A 145 -4.83 0.77 -1.07
CA MET A 145 -4.82 0.18 -2.42
C MET A 145 -4.64 -1.35 -2.46
N PRO A 146 -3.76 -1.99 -1.65
CA PRO A 146 -3.66 -3.44 -1.59
C PRO A 146 -4.98 -4.14 -1.28
N LEU A 147 -5.74 -3.62 -0.30
CA LEU A 147 -7.04 -4.17 0.09
C LEU A 147 -8.09 -3.98 -1.01
N VAL A 148 -8.07 -2.83 -1.70
CA VAL A 148 -8.97 -2.57 -2.82
C VAL A 148 -8.71 -3.54 -3.97
N LEU A 149 -7.43 -3.75 -4.33
CA LEU A 149 -7.04 -4.70 -5.39
C LEU A 149 -7.41 -6.15 -5.02
N LEU A 150 -7.24 -6.55 -3.76
CA LEU A 150 -7.71 -7.85 -3.28
C LEU A 150 -9.23 -7.97 -3.32
N SER A 151 -9.96 -6.92 -2.93
CA SER A 151 -11.43 -6.90 -3.02
C SER A 151 -11.88 -7.13 -4.46
N PHE A 152 -11.31 -6.39 -5.42
CA PHE A 152 -11.59 -6.60 -6.84
C PHE A 152 -11.23 -7.99 -7.34
N ARG A 153 -10.14 -8.57 -6.85
CA ARG A 153 -9.77 -9.96 -7.16
C ARG A 153 -10.86 -10.93 -6.72
N TYR A 154 -11.33 -10.83 -5.48
CA TYR A 154 -12.36 -11.75 -4.97
C TYR A 154 -13.72 -11.52 -5.60
N TRP A 155 -14.05 -10.29 -5.96
CA TRP A 155 -15.22 -9.97 -6.76
C TRP A 155 -15.16 -10.66 -8.14
N LEU A 156 -14.03 -10.55 -8.86
CA LEU A 156 -13.85 -11.22 -10.17
C LEU A 156 -13.91 -12.75 -10.09
N LEU A 157 -13.52 -13.33 -8.96
CA LEU A 157 -13.55 -14.77 -8.71
C LEU A 157 -14.90 -15.25 -8.13
N GLU A 158 -15.92 -14.38 -8.08
CA GLU A 158 -17.26 -14.66 -7.56
C GLU A 158 -17.25 -15.17 -6.09
N LYS A 159 -16.23 -14.78 -5.32
CA LYS A 159 -16.09 -15.12 -3.89
C LYS A 159 -16.61 -13.97 -3.03
N TYR A 160 -17.93 -13.81 -3.03
CA TYR A 160 -18.62 -12.68 -2.41
C TYR A 160 -18.38 -12.56 -0.90
N ASP A 161 -18.32 -13.67 -0.17
CA ASP A 161 -18.06 -13.65 1.29
C ASP A 161 -16.73 -12.97 1.62
N THR A 162 -15.66 -13.39 0.93
CA THR A 162 -14.31 -12.82 1.15
C THR A 162 -14.22 -11.39 0.64
N PHE A 163 -14.88 -11.09 -0.49
CA PHE A 163 -14.99 -9.73 -1.00
C PHE A 163 -15.62 -8.80 0.02
N MET A 164 -16.76 -9.16 0.61
CA MET A 164 -17.46 -8.34 1.61
C MET A 164 -16.58 -8.07 2.82
N TRP A 165 -15.92 -9.08 3.38
CA TRP A 165 -15.03 -8.90 4.54
C TRP A 165 -13.88 -7.92 4.26
N ILE A 166 -13.20 -8.08 3.14
CA ILE A 166 -12.05 -7.22 2.79
C ILE A 166 -12.52 -5.81 2.42
N ALA A 167 -13.64 -5.68 1.68
CA ALA A 167 -14.22 -4.40 1.34
C ALA A 167 -14.66 -3.64 2.60
N SER A 168 -15.39 -4.28 3.53
CA SER A 168 -15.78 -3.68 4.80
C SER A 168 -14.56 -3.27 5.64
N ALA A 169 -13.53 -4.12 5.72
CA ALA A 169 -12.28 -3.76 6.41
C ALA A 169 -11.64 -2.52 5.79
N SER A 170 -11.59 -2.41 4.46
CA SER A 170 -11.01 -1.25 3.79
C SER A 170 -11.79 0.05 4.02
N VAL A 171 -13.13 -0.03 4.09
CA VAL A 171 -14.03 1.12 4.34
C VAL A 171 -13.90 1.60 5.78
N ILE A 172 -13.96 0.67 6.75
CA ILE A 172 -13.95 0.99 8.18
C ILE A 172 -12.57 1.48 8.64
N ILE A 173 -11.50 0.81 8.18
CA ILE A 173 -10.14 1.10 8.66
C ILE A 173 -9.59 2.35 7.96
N PHE A 174 -9.67 2.42 6.63
CA PHE A 174 -8.92 3.46 5.92
C PHE A 174 -9.80 4.62 5.47
N LYS A 175 -10.86 4.34 4.70
CA LYS A 175 -11.60 5.37 3.99
C LYS A 175 -13.06 5.01 3.79
N PHE A 176 -13.94 5.78 4.43
CA PHE A 176 -15.38 5.63 4.28
C PHE A 176 -15.86 5.87 2.84
N GLU A 177 -15.23 6.75 2.07
CA GLU A 177 -15.59 7.08 0.67
C GLU A 177 -15.65 5.85 -0.26
N LEU A 178 -14.88 4.80 0.06
CA LEU A 178 -14.89 3.53 -0.67
C LEU A 178 -16.25 2.82 -0.64
N ILE A 179 -17.13 3.20 0.30
CA ILE A 179 -18.50 2.67 0.38
C ILE A 179 -19.29 2.97 -0.89
N ILE A 180 -19.01 4.09 -1.57
CA ILE A 180 -19.70 4.45 -2.82
C ILE A 180 -19.33 3.42 -3.89
N LEU A 181 -18.04 3.11 -4.03
CA LEU A 181 -17.55 2.15 -5.02
C LEU A 181 -18.04 0.73 -4.72
N PHE A 182 -17.78 0.22 -3.51
CA PHE A 182 -18.15 -1.16 -3.16
C PHE A 182 -19.66 -1.33 -3.00
N GLY A 183 -20.36 -0.30 -2.52
CA GLY A 183 -21.82 -0.30 -2.42
C GLY A 183 -22.50 -0.37 -3.79
N LEU A 184 -21.98 0.35 -4.79
CA LEU A 184 -22.49 0.25 -6.16
C LEU A 184 -22.24 -1.14 -6.78
N ILE A 185 -21.06 -1.73 -6.54
CA ILE A 185 -20.75 -3.08 -7.01
C ILE A 185 -21.69 -4.11 -6.36
N LEU A 186 -21.87 -4.04 -5.04
CA LEU A 186 -22.78 -4.93 -4.32
C LEU A 186 -24.24 -4.77 -4.78
N MET A 187 -24.70 -3.54 -4.97
CA MET A 187 -26.04 -3.31 -5.52
C MET A 187 -26.18 -3.95 -6.91
N HIS A 188 -25.19 -3.76 -7.79
CA HIS A 188 -25.22 -4.36 -9.11
C HIS A 188 -25.32 -5.89 -9.08
N GLU A 189 -24.55 -6.55 -8.21
CA GLU A 189 -24.56 -8.01 -8.06
C GLU A 189 -25.84 -8.54 -7.41
N VAL A 190 -26.54 -7.75 -6.58
CA VAL A 190 -27.82 -8.16 -5.98
C VAL A 190 -28.98 -8.03 -6.96
N PHE A 191 -28.91 -7.08 -7.89
CA PHE A 191 -29.99 -6.79 -8.85
C PHE A 191 -29.86 -7.53 -10.20
N ASN A 192 -28.71 -8.15 -10.49
CA ASN A 192 -28.49 -8.99 -11.68
C ASN A 192 -28.58 -10.48 -11.33
#